data_AF-A0A966AZX0-F1
#
_entry.id   AF-A0A966AZX0-F1
#
_cell.length_a   1.000
_cell.length_b   1.000
_cell.length_c   1.000
_cell.angle_alpha   90.00
_cell.angle_beta   90.00
_cell.angle_gamma   90.00
#
_symmetry.space_group_name_H-M   'P 1'
#
loop_
_entity.id
_entity.type
_entity.pdbx_description
1 polymer ?
#
loop_
_entity_poly.entity_id
_entity_poly.type
_entity_poly.pdbx_seq_one_letter_code
_entity_poly.pdbx_strand_id
1 'polypeptide(L)'
;MRILFSFYDVLPLVVLYIFIGSGLVDRSIGNQKFDVDSYIVVDLHSKKILSAREVNKKRQVASLTKITTAVVVLDWAKVTGVDLGQNIIIPQSALSIGGPNQLKLRPGDQLSIRDALYCSVLGSNNWTAEALAYHVGKDLLIRGGKNGDPVKEFVKHMNALAVEYGSKYTKFINPHGMDHQGKTPYSTASDVARLTIYAMEKAAFSFICSQAERKVSILSIGGRKEFIVKNTNKILNVDGIDGVKTGLTSRAGPCLVVTAAKQPIVSELADGNKQVTPRRLVVVVLGASDRFGAARSLLLRGWQKFETWNRSGRQVRDRAELLSMSKE
;
A
#
# COMPACT_ATOMS: atom_id res chain seq x y z
N MET A 1 -31.64 -77.14 9.31
CA MET A 1 -30.33 -77.02 9.97
C MET A 1 -30.36 -75.79 10.85
N ARG A 2 -30.21 -75.97 12.17
CA ARG A 2 -30.15 -74.94 13.23
C ARG A 2 -29.07 -73.89 12.86
N ILE A 3 -29.16 -72.63 13.27
CA ILE A 3 -28.78 -72.17 14.61
C ILE A 3 -29.32 -70.74 14.84
N LEU A 4 -30.00 -70.55 15.97
CA LEU A 4 -30.23 -69.28 16.67
C LEU A 4 -28.92 -68.83 17.34
N PHE A 5 -28.60 -67.53 17.32
CA PHE A 5 -27.88 -66.88 18.41
C PHE A 5 -28.39 -65.46 18.62
N SER A 6 -28.29 -65.05 19.88
CA SER A 6 -28.99 -63.98 20.58
C SER A 6 -27.97 -63.10 21.31
N PHE A 7 -28.35 -61.83 21.54
CA PHE A 7 -27.79 -60.84 22.50
C PHE A 7 -26.29 -60.46 22.32
N TYR A 8 -25.83 -59.20 22.35
CA TYR A 8 -26.00 -58.14 23.36
C TYR A 8 -25.59 -56.75 22.82
N ASP A 9 -26.04 -55.74 23.55
CA ASP A 9 -25.81 -54.30 23.52
C ASP A 9 -24.42 -53.78 23.06
N VAL A 10 -24.44 -52.72 22.24
CA VAL A 10 -23.46 -51.61 22.34
C VAL A 10 -24.17 -50.29 22.00
N LEU A 11 -24.50 -49.49 23.02
CA LEU A 11 -24.84 -48.07 22.84
C LEU A 11 -23.67 -47.35 22.15
N PRO A 12 -23.89 -46.50 21.13
CA PRO A 12 -22.86 -45.59 20.69
C PRO A 12 -22.72 -44.47 21.75
N LEU A 13 -21.58 -44.44 22.42
CA LEU A 13 -21.13 -43.32 23.24
C LEU A 13 -21.03 -42.07 22.33
N VAL A 14 -22.01 -41.17 22.41
CA VAL A 14 -21.90 -39.84 21.81
C VAL A 14 -20.96 -39.02 22.70
N VAL A 15 -19.67 -39.02 22.38
CA VAL A 15 -18.70 -38.09 22.98
C VAL A 15 -18.91 -36.73 22.33
N LEU A 16 -19.69 -35.88 23.00
CA LEU A 16 -19.83 -34.48 22.66
C LEU A 16 -18.51 -33.76 22.99
N TYR A 17 -17.65 -33.59 21.98
CA TYR A 17 -16.50 -32.68 22.09
C TYR A 17 -17.01 -31.24 22.11
N ILE A 18 -17.23 -30.71 23.32
CA ILE A 18 -17.36 -29.27 23.52
C ILE A 18 -15.97 -28.67 23.29
N PHE A 19 -15.71 -28.21 22.06
CA PHE A 19 -14.60 -27.30 21.80
C PHE A 19 -14.90 -25.96 22.48
N ILE A 20 -14.52 -25.84 23.75
CA ILE A 20 -14.34 -24.53 24.39
C ILE A 20 -13.01 -23.99 23.86
N GLY A 21 -13.02 -23.56 22.60
CA GLY A 21 -11.98 -22.70 22.05
C GLY A 21 -12.09 -21.35 22.73
N SER A 22 -11.46 -21.19 23.89
CA SER A 22 -11.18 -19.90 24.51
C SER A 22 -10.21 -19.13 23.61
N GLY A 23 -10.74 -18.57 22.53
CA GLY A 23 -10.11 -17.51 21.78
C GLY A 23 -9.99 -16.28 22.67
N LEU A 24 -8.97 -16.26 23.54
CA LEU A 24 -8.47 -15.04 24.15
C LEU A 24 -7.87 -14.20 23.01
N VAL A 25 -8.74 -13.53 22.25
CA VAL A 25 -8.35 -12.30 21.58
C VAL A 25 -7.98 -11.36 22.69
N ASP A 26 -6.69 -11.14 22.88
CA ASP A 26 -6.17 -10.23 23.89
C ASP A 26 -6.81 -8.84 23.69
N ARG A 27 -7.81 -8.55 24.54
CA ARG A 27 -8.55 -7.29 24.53
C ARG A 27 -7.64 -6.10 24.85
N SER A 28 -6.42 -6.33 25.35
CA SER A 28 -5.47 -5.27 25.69
C SER A 28 -4.93 -4.53 24.45
N ILE A 29 -4.83 -5.19 23.29
CA ILE A 29 -4.25 -4.58 22.08
C ILE A 29 -5.17 -3.48 21.51
N GLY A 30 -6.48 -3.61 21.72
CA GLY A 30 -7.48 -2.64 21.26
C GLY A 30 -7.48 -1.32 22.05
N ASN A 31 -6.93 -1.32 23.27
CA ASN A 31 -6.97 -0.17 24.18
C ASN A 31 -5.60 0.50 24.39
N GLN A 32 -4.55 0.04 23.70
CA GLN A 32 -3.25 0.70 23.78
C GLN A 32 -3.31 2.11 23.17
N LYS A 33 -2.85 3.09 23.96
CA LYS A 33 -2.67 4.47 23.52
C LYS A 33 -1.35 4.55 22.77
N PHE A 34 -1.41 4.68 21.45
CA PHE A 34 -0.23 4.86 20.60
C PHE A 34 -0.13 6.33 20.15
N ASP A 35 1.09 6.86 20.21
CA ASP A 35 1.40 8.21 19.77
C ASP A 35 1.52 8.23 18.25
N VAL A 36 0.52 8.82 17.60
CA VAL A 36 0.44 8.93 16.14
C VAL A 36 -0.08 10.32 15.80
N ASP A 37 0.57 11.00 14.91
CA ASP A 37 0.21 12.34 14.52
C ASP A 37 -1.13 12.42 13.76
N SER A 38 -1.29 11.61 12.71
CA SER A 38 -2.54 11.47 11.94
C SER A 38 -2.72 10.02 11.50
N TYR A 39 -3.97 9.55 11.44
CA TYR A 39 -4.27 8.24 10.88
C TYR A 39 -5.65 8.17 10.25
N ILE A 40 -5.83 7.21 9.35
CA ILE A 40 -7.15 6.80 8.86
C ILE A 40 -7.19 5.28 8.64
N VAL A 41 -8.35 4.68 8.94
CA VAL A 41 -8.67 3.28 8.67
C VAL A 41 -9.92 3.25 7.82
N VAL A 42 -9.81 2.68 6.62
CA VAL A 42 -10.86 2.72 5.59
C VAL A 42 -11.07 1.32 5.03
N ASP A 43 -12.32 0.93 4.81
CA ASP A 43 -12.62 -0.23 3.97
C ASP A 43 -12.35 0.10 2.50
N LEU A 44 -11.48 -0.66 1.85
CA LEU A 44 -10.98 -0.36 0.51
C LEU A 44 -12.11 -0.36 -0.54
N HIS A 45 -13.13 -1.19 -0.37
CA HIS A 45 -14.16 -1.40 -1.38
C HIS A 45 -15.29 -0.37 -1.26
N SER A 46 -15.90 -0.27 -0.08
CA SER A 46 -17.00 0.67 0.18
C SER A 46 -16.54 2.11 0.44
N LYS A 47 -15.24 2.31 0.66
CA LYS A 47 -14.63 3.58 1.10
C LYS A 47 -15.13 4.05 2.47
N LYS A 48 -15.78 3.17 3.24
CA LYS A 48 -16.26 3.46 4.60
C LYS A 48 -15.08 3.78 5.52
N ILE A 49 -15.10 4.97 6.10
CA ILE A 49 -14.15 5.38 7.15
C ILE A 49 -14.60 4.70 8.45
N LEU A 50 -13.70 3.89 9.02
CA LEU A 50 -13.93 3.13 10.25
C LEU A 50 -13.33 3.86 11.46
N SER A 51 -12.15 4.46 11.29
CA SER A 51 -11.50 5.26 12.34
C SER A 51 -10.61 6.31 11.72
N ALA A 52 -10.49 7.47 12.38
CA ALA A 52 -9.79 8.63 11.83
C ALA A 52 -9.26 9.54 12.94
N ARG A 53 -8.11 10.18 12.70
CA ARG A 53 -7.61 11.32 13.49
C ARG A 53 -6.85 12.28 12.59
N GLU A 54 -7.16 13.58 12.69
CA GLU A 54 -6.44 14.66 12.00
C GLU A 54 -6.23 14.35 10.50
N VAL A 55 -7.26 13.81 9.84
CA VAL A 55 -7.11 13.15 8.53
C VAL A 55 -6.76 14.10 7.40
N ASN A 56 -7.07 15.39 7.53
CA ASN A 56 -6.78 16.44 6.56
C ASN A 56 -5.61 17.35 7.00
N LYS A 57 -4.92 17.04 8.11
CA LYS A 57 -3.75 17.79 8.54
C LYS A 57 -2.61 17.52 7.55
N LYS A 58 -2.08 18.59 6.94
CA LYS A 58 -0.91 18.51 6.05
C LYS A 58 0.31 18.07 6.84
N ARG A 59 0.94 16.98 6.41
CA ARG A 59 2.13 16.40 7.01
C ARG A 59 3.09 15.95 5.90
N GLN A 60 4.37 15.91 6.21
CA GLN A 60 5.31 15.22 5.33
C GLN A 60 5.07 13.71 5.43
N VAL A 61 5.05 13.04 4.28
CA VAL A 61 4.75 11.60 4.19
C VAL A 61 5.95 10.76 3.74
N ALA A 62 7.12 11.40 3.60
CA ALA A 62 8.37 10.75 3.23
C ALA A 62 8.19 9.82 2.01
N SER A 63 8.73 8.60 2.08
CA SER A 63 8.68 7.62 0.99
C SER A 63 7.31 7.04 0.68
N LEU A 64 6.24 7.40 1.41
CA LEU A 64 4.87 7.09 0.97
C LEU A 64 4.56 7.76 -0.38
N THR A 65 5.28 8.83 -0.74
CA THR A 65 5.30 9.45 -2.08
C THR A 65 5.49 8.43 -3.21
N LYS A 66 6.27 7.36 -2.96
CA LYS A 66 6.58 6.35 -3.98
C LYS A 66 5.38 5.48 -4.38
N ILE A 67 4.28 5.51 -3.61
CA ILE A 67 3.00 4.92 -4.01
C ILE A 67 2.54 5.60 -5.30
N THR A 68 2.47 6.92 -5.30
CA THR A 68 2.07 7.71 -6.47
C THR A 68 3.07 7.59 -7.61
N THR A 69 4.38 7.58 -7.32
CA THR A 69 5.41 7.36 -8.34
C THR A 69 5.19 6.05 -9.08
N ALA A 70 4.99 4.94 -8.37
CA ALA A 70 4.77 3.64 -8.99
C ALA A 70 3.48 3.62 -9.82
N VAL A 71 2.41 4.23 -9.31
CA VAL A 71 1.12 4.32 -10.00
C VAL A 71 1.22 5.07 -11.32
N VAL A 72 1.87 6.25 -11.33
CA VAL A 72 2.05 7.03 -12.57
C VAL A 72 2.86 6.25 -13.61
N VAL A 73 3.90 5.52 -13.20
CA VAL A 73 4.68 4.65 -14.09
C VAL A 73 3.79 3.55 -14.68
N LEU A 74 2.98 2.89 -13.85
CA LEU A 74 2.12 1.79 -14.29
C LEU A 74 1.01 2.27 -15.24
N ASP A 75 0.43 3.44 -14.98
CA ASP A 75 -0.56 4.05 -15.87
C ASP A 75 0.04 4.45 -17.21
N TRP A 76 1.21 5.08 -17.18
CA TRP A 76 1.97 5.40 -18.39
C TRP A 76 2.27 4.14 -19.21
N ALA A 77 2.77 3.07 -18.58
CA ALA A 77 3.10 1.83 -19.28
C ALA A 77 1.85 1.19 -19.90
N LYS A 78 0.73 1.19 -19.18
CA LYS A 78 -0.56 0.68 -19.69
C LYS A 78 -1.05 1.46 -20.90
N VAL A 79 -0.95 2.80 -20.86
CA VAL A 79 -1.43 3.67 -21.95
C VAL A 79 -0.51 3.62 -23.17
N THR A 80 0.80 3.59 -22.96
CA THR A 80 1.79 3.63 -24.05
C THR A 80 2.12 2.27 -24.64
N GLY A 81 1.77 1.18 -23.94
CA GLY A 81 2.13 -0.18 -24.33
C GLY A 81 3.59 -0.54 -24.08
N VAL A 82 4.35 0.28 -23.35
CA VAL A 82 5.76 0.00 -23.03
C VAL A 82 5.86 -1.16 -22.04
N ASP A 83 6.69 -2.16 -22.38
CA ASP A 83 6.94 -3.31 -21.50
C ASP A 83 7.75 -2.89 -20.26
N LEU A 84 7.28 -3.30 -19.08
CA LEU A 84 8.00 -3.12 -17.81
C LEU A 84 9.35 -3.87 -17.78
N GLY A 85 9.59 -4.80 -18.70
CA GLY A 85 10.88 -5.45 -18.92
C GLY A 85 11.93 -4.55 -19.59
N GLN A 86 11.53 -3.43 -20.18
CA GLN A 86 12.45 -2.48 -20.81
C GLN A 86 13.42 -1.91 -19.78
N ASN A 87 14.69 -1.77 -20.15
CA ASN A 87 15.70 -1.15 -19.31
C ASN A 87 15.55 0.37 -19.27
N ILE A 88 15.76 0.94 -18.09
CA ILE A 88 15.97 2.36 -17.85
C ILE A 88 17.38 2.59 -17.33
N ILE A 89 17.85 3.82 -17.48
CA ILE A 89 19.18 4.25 -17.05
C ILE A 89 19.05 5.07 -15.77
N ILE A 90 19.93 4.84 -14.80
CA ILE A 90 20.09 5.73 -13.65
C ILE A 90 20.62 7.09 -14.15
N PRO A 91 19.87 8.19 -13.97
CA PRO A 91 20.25 9.50 -14.52
C PRO A 91 21.32 10.18 -13.66
N GLN A 92 21.98 11.18 -14.23
CA GLN A 92 22.92 12.04 -13.49
C GLN A 92 22.25 12.78 -12.33
N SER A 93 20.97 13.13 -12.45
CA SER A 93 20.21 13.81 -11.39
C SER A 93 20.17 13.02 -10.08
N ALA A 94 20.31 11.70 -10.13
CA ALA A 94 20.34 10.83 -8.95
C ALA A 94 21.47 11.15 -7.97
N LEU A 95 22.61 11.70 -8.44
CA LEU A 95 23.73 12.10 -7.58
C LEU A 95 23.35 13.20 -6.55
N SER A 96 22.35 14.01 -6.87
CA SER A 96 21.87 15.08 -6.00
C SER A 96 20.89 14.60 -4.92
N ILE A 97 20.55 13.32 -4.91
CA ILE A 97 19.51 12.75 -4.07
C ILE A 97 20.10 12.12 -2.82
N GLY A 98 19.76 12.69 -1.67
CA GLY A 98 20.12 12.15 -0.36
C GLY A 98 19.35 10.87 0.00
N GLY A 99 19.76 10.25 1.11
CA GLY A 99 19.23 8.98 1.59
C GLY A 99 20.06 7.78 1.15
N PRO A 100 19.67 6.56 1.54
CA PRO A 100 20.48 5.37 1.33
C PRO A 100 20.49 4.94 -0.14
N ASN A 101 21.68 4.61 -0.65
CA ASN A 101 21.89 3.94 -1.94
C ASN A 101 22.39 2.51 -1.70
N GLN A 102 21.51 1.63 -1.19
CA GLN A 102 21.86 0.26 -0.79
C GLN A 102 22.37 -0.61 -1.95
N LEU A 103 21.95 -0.28 -3.18
CA LEU A 103 22.28 -1.01 -4.40
C LEU A 103 23.59 -0.52 -5.04
N LYS A 104 24.25 0.49 -4.46
CA LYS A 104 25.47 1.12 -4.99
C LYS A 104 25.32 1.57 -6.45
N LEU A 105 24.13 2.05 -6.78
CA LEU A 105 23.81 2.55 -8.12
C LEU A 105 24.70 3.75 -8.47
N ARG A 106 25.03 3.88 -9.73
CA ARG A 106 25.76 5.00 -10.33
C ARG A 106 25.06 5.45 -11.60
N PRO A 107 25.17 6.73 -11.99
CA PRO A 107 24.68 7.17 -13.29
C PRO A 107 25.22 6.28 -14.41
N GLY A 108 24.35 5.92 -15.35
CA GLY A 108 24.67 5.00 -16.45
C GLY A 108 24.38 3.52 -16.16
N ASP A 109 24.23 3.12 -14.89
CA ASP A 109 23.73 1.77 -14.56
C ASP A 109 22.32 1.57 -15.14
N GLN A 110 22.01 0.34 -15.54
CA GLN A 110 20.73 -0.02 -16.15
C GLN A 110 20.00 -1.12 -15.38
N LEU A 111 18.68 -1.01 -15.31
CA LEU A 111 17.79 -2.03 -14.75
C LEU A 111 16.42 -1.92 -15.42
N SER A 112 15.64 -3.00 -15.42
CA SER A 112 14.29 -2.97 -15.99
C SER A 112 13.37 -2.01 -15.21
N ILE A 113 12.34 -1.46 -15.85
CA ILE A 113 11.29 -0.67 -15.18
C ILE A 113 10.69 -1.49 -14.03
N ARG A 114 10.45 -2.78 -14.24
CA ARG A 114 9.96 -3.74 -13.24
C ARG A 114 10.89 -3.80 -12.03
N ASP A 115 12.19 -3.99 -12.25
CA ASP A 115 13.16 -4.04 -11.16
C ASP A 115 13.29 -2.68 -10.44
N ALA A 116 13.22 -1.57 -11.18
CA ALA A 116 13.22 -0.23 -10.59
C ALA A 116 11.98 0.03 -9.71
N LEU A 117 10.80 -0.47 -10.13
CA LEU A 117 9.57 -0.45 -9.33
C LEU A 117 9.73 -1.27 -8.05
N TYR A 118 10.27 -2.50 -8.12
CA TYR A 118 10.58 -3.29 -6.92
C TYR A 118 11.55 -2.57 -5.97
N CYS A 119 12.64 -2.01 -6.50
CA CYS A 119 13.62 -1.25 -5.71
C CYS A 119 12.98 -0.03 -5.01
N SER A 120 12.08 0.67 -5.72
CA SER A 120 11.39 1.86 -5.23
C SER A 120 10.32 1.52 -4.17
N VAL A 121 9.49 0.50 -4.43
CA VAL A 121 8.37 0.13 -3.56
C VAL A 121 8.85 -0.67 -2.35
N LEU A 122 9.61 -1.75 -2.55
CA LEU A 122 10.06 -2.62 -1.47
C LEU A 122 11.18 -1.97 -0.65
N GLY A 123 12.31 -1.69 -1.33
CA GLY A 123 13.55 -1.19 -0.74
C GLY A 123 13.52 0.30 -0.43
N SER A 124 12.50 1.02 -0.89
CA SER A 124 12.38 2.47 -0.70
C SER A 124 13.50 3.28 -1.35
N ASN A 125 14.13 2.75 -2.41
CA ASN A 125 15.29 3.37 -3.03
C ASN A 125 14.90 4.68 -3.75
N ASN A 126 15.57 5.78 -3.41
CA ASN A 126 15.26 7.10 -3.98
C ASN A 126 15.76 7.23 -5.43
N TRP A 127 16.90 6.61 -5.76
CA TRP A 127 17.53 6.73 -7.07
C TRP A 127 16.73 5.98 -8.15
N THR A 128 16.15 4.82 -7.83
CA THR A 128 15.27 4.14 -8.78
C THR A 128 13.94 4.87 -8.96
N ALA A 129 13.41 5.53 -7.91
CA ALA A 129 12.25 6.41 -8.06
C ALA A 129 12.53 7.61 -8.98
N GLU A 130 13.73 8.20 -8.88
CA GLU A 130 14.21 9.25 -9.79
C GLU A 130 14.38 8.73 -11.21
N ALA A 131 15.01 7.57 -11.40
CA ALA A 131 15.22 6.98 -12.72
C ALA A 131 13.89 6.68 -13.43
N LEU A 132 12.91 6.15 -12.70
CA LEU A 132 11.54 5.95 -13.18
C LEU A 132 10.92 7.27 -13.63
N ALA A 133 10.99 8.30 -12.79
CA ALA A 133 10.44 9.61 -13.10
C ALA A 133 11.11 10.27 -14.30
N TYR A 134 12.44 10.20 -14.38
CA TYR A 134 13.21 10.73 -15.49
C TYR A 134 12.86 10.02 -16.79
N HIS A 135 12.80 8.70 -16.79
CA HIS A 135 12.47 7.91 -17.98
C HIS A 135 11.06 8.23 -18.51
N VAL A 136 10.05 8.13 -17.63
CA VAL A 136 8.65 8.37 -17.99
C VAL A 136 8.42 9.83 -18.37
N GLY A 137 8.97 10.77 -17.60
CA GLY A 137 8.86 12.19 -17.89
C GLY A 137 9.50 12.59 -19.22
N LYS A 138 10.63 11.96 -19.59
CA LYS A 138 11.27 12.19 -20.88
C LYS A 138 10.41 11.69 -22.03
N ASP A 139 9.84 10.49 -21.91
CA ASP A 139 8.92 9.95 -22.91
C ASP A 139 7.65 10.82 -23.07
N LEU A 140 7.07 11.28 -21.96
CA LEU A 140 5.92 12.21 -21.97
C LEU A 140 6.23 13.54 -22.69
N LEU A 141 7.41 14.12 -22.43
CA LEU A 141 7.86 15.32 -23.13
C LEU A 141 8.00 15.09 -24.64
N ILE A 142 8.65 13.97 -25.04
CA ILE A 142 8.84 13.61 -26.44
C ILE A 142 7.50 13.43 -27.16
N ARG A 143 6.58 12.64 -26.58
CA ARG A 143 5.25 12.40 -27.16
C ARG A 143 4.40 13.67 -27.24
N GLY A 144 4.60 14.59 -26.30
CA GLY A 144 3.94 15.88 -26.29
C GLY A 144 4.58 16.93 -27.21
N GLY A 145 5.70 16.63 -27.88
CA GLY A 145 6.46 17.61 -28.67
C GLY A 145 7.01 18.76 -27.84
N LYS A 146 7.30 18.52 -26.55
CA LYS A 146 7.74 19.54 -25.58
C LYS A 146 9.20 19.34 -25.21
N ASN A 147 9.90 20.44 -24.96
CA ASN A 147 11.18 20.44 -24.26
C ASN A 147 10.95 20.74 -22.77
N GLY A 148 11.81 20.21 -21.91
CA GLY A 148 11.71 20.48 -20.47
C GLY A 148 12.53 19.53 -19.61
N ASP A 149 12.41 19.72 -18.31
CA ASP A 149 12.97 18.84 -17.29
C ASP A 149 12.07 17.60 -17.14
N PRO A 150 12.58 16.39 -17.45
CA PRO A 150 11.81 15.16 -17.36
C PRO A 150 11.19 14.91 -15.99
N VAL A 151 11.94 15.14 -14.91
CA VAL A 151 11.46 14.84 -13.56
C VAL A 151 10.36 15.83 -13.16
N LYS A 152 10.48 17.10 -13.55
CA LYS A 152 9.40 18.07 -13.36
C LYS A 152 8.14 17.69 -14.14
N GLU A 153 8.27 17.21 -15.37
CA GLU A 153 7.11 16.76 -16.14
C GLU A 153 6.42 15.58 -15.44
N PHE A 154 7.19 14.59 -15.00
CA PHE A 154 6.66 13.47 -14.23
C PHE A 154 5.94 13.92 -12.95
N VAL A 155 6.53 14.85 -12.20
CA VAL A 155 5.91 15.40 -10.97
C VAL A 155 4.61 16.17 -11.28
N LYS A 156 4.46 16.80 -12.45
CA LYS A 156 3.16 17.37 -12.85
C LYS A 156 2.10 16.28 -12.96
N HIS A 157 2.43 15.14 -13.56
CA HIS A 157 1.51 14.00 -13.66
C HIS A 157 1.19 13.39 -12.29
N MET A 158 2.16 13.32 -11.37
CA MET A 158 1.88 12.91 -9.99
C MET A 158 0.85 13.82 -9.30
N ASN A 159 0.99 15.15 -9.47
CA ASN A 159 0.07 16.11 -8.88
C ASN A 159 -1.29 16.13 -9.61
N ALA A 160 -1.32 15.94 -10.94
CA ALA A 160 -2.56 15.82 -11.70
C ALA A 160 -3.37 14.61 -11.23
N LEU A 161 -2.71 13.46 -11.07
CA LEU A 161 -3.31 12.26 -10.52
C LEU A 161 -3.85 12.48 -9.10
N ALA A 162 -3.10 13.19 -8.24
CA ALA A 162 -3.59 13.53 -6.90
C ALA A 162 -4.89 14.35 -6.96
N VAL A 163 -4.97 15.34 -7.85
CA VAL A 163 -6.19 16.15 -8.04
C VAL A 163 -7.34 15.30 -8.58
N GLU A 164 -7.07 14.43 -9.56
CA GLU A 164 -8.07 13.55 -10.18
C GLU A 164 -8.74 12.64 -9.16
N TYR A 165 -7.97 12.08 -8.22
CA TYR A 165 -8.46 11.19 -7.17
C TYR A 165 -8.79 11.91 -5.85
N GLY A 166 -9.11 13.21 -5.89
CA GLY A 166 -9.61 13.97 -4.73
C GLY A 166 -8.58 14.25 -3.62
N SER A 167 -7.29 14.00 -3.87
CA SER A 167 -6.18 14.25 -2.95
C SER A 167 -5.71 15.71 -2.97
N LYS A 168 -6.64 16.63 -2.68
CA LYS A 168 -6.46 18.09 -2.82
C LYS A 168 -5.50 18.73 -1.81
N TYR A 169 -5.13 18.03 -0.76
CA TYR A 169 -4.20 18.49 0.26
C TYR A 169 -2.81 17.88 0.10
N THR A 170 -2.50 17.40 -1.10
CA THR A 170 -1.22 16.79 -1.45
C THR A 170 -0.45 17.66 -2.43
N LYS A 171 0.87 17.74 -2.23
CA LYS A 171 1.79 18.37 -3.17
C LYS A 171 3.08 17.58 -3.24
N PHE A 172 3.31 16.96 -4.39
CA PHE A 172 4.58 16.33 -4.73
C PHE A 172 5.51 17.35 -5.36
N ILE A 173 6.79 17.27 -5.01
CA ILE A 173 7.85 18.11 -5.60
C ILE A 173 8.95 17.26 -6.27
N ASN A 174 8.97 15.96 -5.99
CA ASN A 174 9.91 14.97 -6.50
C ASN A 174 9.29 13.56 -6.34
N PRO A 175 9.85 12.52 -6.99
CA PRO A 175 9.24 11.17 -6.99
C PRO A 175 9.56 10.35 -5.73
N HIS A 176 10.36 10.88 -4.80
CA HIS A 176 10.88 10.10 -3.67
C HIS A 176 10.43 10.58 -2.29
N GLY A 177 9.96 11.83 -2.17
CA GLY A 177 9.38 12.41 -0.95
C GLY A 177 10.36 13.11 -0.01
N MET A 178 11.57 13.44 -0.47
CA MET A 178 12.56 14.18 0.32
C MET A 178 12.32 15.70 0.20
N ASP A 179 12.83 16.47 1.16
CA ASP A 179 12.95 17.92 0.98
C ASP A 179 13.91 18.22 -0.19
N HIS A 180 13.61 19.27 -0.96
CA HIS A 180 14.43 19.67 -2.09
C HIS A 180 14.37 21.18 -2.29
N GLN A 181 15.53 21.85 -2.35
CA GLN A 181 15.65 23.30 -2.59
C GLN A 181 14.74 24.16 -1.68
N GLY A 182 14.73 23.88 -0.38
CA GLY A 182 13.90 24.60 0.60
C GLY A 182 12.39 24.31 0.51
N LYS A 183 11.95 23.43 -0.40
CA LYS A 183 10.56 22.98 -0.52
C LYS A 183 10.38 21.62 0.15
N THR A 184 9.24 21.44 0.81
CA THR A 184 8.86 20.19 1.48
C THR A 184 7.61 19.62 0.82
N PRO A 185 7.65 18.37 0.31
CA PRO A 185 6.44 17.70 -0.15
C PRO A 185 5.55 17.36 1.04
N TYR A 186 4.24 17.42 0.85
CA TYR A 186 3.27 17.10 1.90
C TYR A 186 2.06 16.38 1.34
N SER A 187 1.34 15.69 2.22
CA SER A 187 0.05 15.06 1.96
C SER A 187 -0.74 14.99 3.28
N THR A 188 -1.81 14.23 3.32
CA THR A 188 -2.67 14.02 4.49
C THR A 188 -3.00 12.53 4.62
N ALA A 189 -3.51 12.09 5.76
CA ALA A 189 -3.88 10.68 5.93
C ALA A 189 -5.01 10.28 4.95
N SER A 190 -5.98 11.17 4.73
CA SER A 190 -7.07 10.93 3.76
C SER A 190 -6.56 10.85 2.32
N ASP A 191 -5.67 11.75 1.91
CA ASP A 191 -5.12 11.78 0.55
C ASP A 191 -4.21 10.57 0.25
N VAL A 192 -3.37 10.19 1.22
CA VAL A 192 -2.57 8.97 1.11
C VAL A 192 -3.48 7.75 0.99
N ALA A 193 -4.59 7.69 1.73
CA ALA A 193 -5.54 6.59 1.61
C ALA A 193 -6.18 6.53 0.22
N ARG A 194 -6.61 7.66 -0.35
CA ARG A 194 -7.16 7.72 -1.72
C ARG A 194 -6.17 7.21 -2.76
N LEU A 195 -4.94 7.73 -2.71
CA LEU A 195 -3.87 7.32 -3.63
C LEU A 195 -3.50 5.85 -3.46
N THR A 196 -3.51 5.34 -2.23
CA THR A 196 -3.27 3.92 -1.95
C THR A 196 -4.38 3.05 -2.50
N ILE A 197 -5.64 3.43 -2.28
CA ILE A 197 -6.80 2.71 -2.79
C ILE A 197 -6.71 2.57 -4.31
N TYR A 198 -6.43 3.68 -5.01
CA TYR A 198 -6.23 3.64 -6.46
C TYR A 198 -5.02 2.78 -6.86
N ALA A 199 -3.92 2.85 -6.11
CA ALA A 199 -2.75 2.01 -6.37
C ALA A 199 -3.08 0.52 -6.28
N MET A 200 -3.86 0.12 -5.28
CA MET A 200 -4.23 -1.28 -5.03
C MET A 200 -5.19 -1.86 -6.07
N GLU A 201 -5.86 -1.02 -6.88
CA GLU A 201 -6.64 -1.48 -8.04
C GLU A 201 -5.73 -1.98 -9.18
N LYS A 202 -4.43 -1.65 -9.16
CA LYS A 202 -3.47 -2.13 -10.15
C LYS A 202 -2.85 -3.45 -9.70
N ALA A 203 -3.15 -4.53 -10.41
CA ALA A 203 -2.62 -5.87 -10.13
C ALA A 203 -1.09 -5.90 -10.01
N ALA A 204 -0.36 -5.14 -10.84
CA ALA A 204 1.10 -5.06 -10.75
C ALA A 204 1.56 -4.41 -9.43
N PHE A 205 0.90 -3.33 -8.98
CA PHE A 205 1.28 -2.66 -7.74
C PHE A 205 0.99 -3.52 -6.51
N SER A 206 -0.21 -4.11 -6.44
CA SER A 206 -0.60 -4.99 -5.33
C SER A 206 0.28 -6.25 -5.26
N PHE A 207 0.68 -6.78 -6.42
CA PHE A 207 1.66 -7.87 -6.48
C PHE A 207 3.04 -7.41 -5.96
N ILE A 208 3.56 -6.28 -6.44
CA ILE A 208 4.88 -5.78 -6.03
C ILE A 208 4.93 -5.52 -4.52
N CYS A 209 3.97 -4.80 -3.94
CA CYS A 209 4.04 -4.39 -2.54
C CYS A 209 3.83 -5.53 -1.54
N SER A 210 3.25 -6.65 -1.98
CA SER A 210 3.00 -7.85 -1.17
C SER A 210 4.20 -8.80 -1.10
N GLN A 211 5.26 -8.56 -1.88
CA GLN A 211 6.46 -9.40 -1.83
C GLN A 211 7.33 -9.08 -0.62
N ALA A 212 7.84 -10.11 0.06
CA ALA A 212 8.78 -9.95 1.17
C ALA A 212 10.16 -9.50 0.69
N GLU A 213 10.58 -10.01 -0.47
CA GLU A 213 11.82 -9.63 -1.13
C GLU A 213 11.77 -9.95 -2.63
N ARG A 214 12.72 -9.40 -3.38
CA ARG A 214 12.88 -9.67 -4.81
C ARG A 214 14.35 -9.62 -5.20
N LYS A 215 14.79 -10.61 -5.96
CA LYS A 215 16.07 -10.54 -6.68
C LYS A 215 15.94 -9.63 -7.90
N VAL A 216 16.80 -8.62 -8.01
CA VAL A 216 16.86 -7.66 -9.11
C VAL A 216 18.21 -7.73 -9.81
N SER A 217 18.24 -7.36 -11.09
CA SER A 217 19.46 -7.36 -11.90
C SER A 217 19.82 -5.95 -12.37
N ILE A 218 21.08 -5.57 -12.17
CA ILE A 218 21.61 -4.26 -12.57
C ILE A 218 22.80 -4.49 -13.51
N LEU A 219 22.76 -3.90 -14.69
CA LEU A 219 23.87 -3.85 -15.63
C LEU A 219 24.72 -2.60 -15.34
N SER A 220 25.97 -2.81 -14.96
CA SER A 220 26.95 -1.75 -14.69
C SER A 220 28.13 -1.84 -15.66
N ILE A 221 29.03 -0.84 -15.64
CA ILE A 221 30.28 -0.79 -16.43
C ILE A 221 31.17 -2.05 -16.26
N GLY A 222 31.03 -2.80 -15.15
CA GLY A 222 31.75 -4.05 -14.90
C GLY A 222 30.93 -5.32 -15.11
N GLY A 223 29.80 -5.24 -15.82
CA GLY A 223 28.90 -6.36 -16.06
C GLY A 223 27.66 -6.37 -15.17
N ARG A 224 26.89 -7.47 -15.27
CA ARG A 224 25.62 -7.67 -14.58
C ARG A 224 25.83 -8.08 -13.13
N LYS A 225 25.13 -7.43 -12.20
CA LYS A 225 25.12 -7.71 -10.77
C LYS A 225 23.71 -8.03 -10.31
N GLU A 226 23.57 -8.98 -9.38
CA GLU A 226 22.30 -9.32 -8.75
C GLU A 226 22.24 -8.82 -7.31
N PHE A 227 21.08 -8.36 -6.88
CA PHE A 227 20.83 -7.89 -5.52
C PHE A 227 19.50 -8.43 -4.99
N ILE A 228 19.44 -8.71 -3.69
CA ILE A 228 18.17 -9.01 -3.01
C ILE A 228 17.65 -7.71 -2.40
N VAL A 229 16.50 -7.25 -2.88
CA VAL A 229 15.78 -6.10 -2.33
C VAL A 229 14.75 -6.62 -1.34
N LYS A 230 14.86 -6.22 -0.08
CA LYS A 230 13.92 -6.60 0.98
C LYS A 230 12.84 -5.54 1.18
N ASN A 231 11.64 -5.99 1.50
CA ASN A 231 10.54 -5.11 1.85
C ASN A 231 10.84 -4.41 3.18
N THR A 232 10.71 -3.09 3.19
CA THR A 232 10.90 -2.27 4.40
C THR A 232 9.76 -2.42 5.41
N ASN A 233 8.61 -2.98 5.00
CA ASN A 233 7.51 -3.30 5.90
C ASN A 233 7.81 -4.58 6.71
N LYS A 234 8.17 -4.39 7.99
CA LYS A 234 8.54 -5.48 8.90
C LYS A 234 7.37 -6.33 9.40
N ILE A 235 6.12 -5.89 9.17
CA ILE A 235 4.91 -6.59 9.58
C ILE A 235 4.14 -7.17 8.39
N LEU A 236 4.81 -7.36 7.25
CA LEU A 236 4.23 -8.08 6.11
C LEU A 236 3.88 -9.52 6.53
N ASN A 237 2.76 -10.04 6.04
CA ASN A 237 2.18 -11.35 6.37
C ASN A 237 1.74 -11.52 7.84
N VAL A 238 1.82 -10.47 8.67
CA VAL A 238 1.28 -10.47 10.03
C VAL A 238 -0.15 -9.94 9.99
N ASP A 239 -1.10 -10.59 10.68
CA ASP A 239 -2.51 -10.14 10.77
C ASP A 239 -3.20 -9.94 9.40
N GLY A 240 -2.78 -10.70 8.38
CA GLY A 240 -3.30 -10.59 7.01
C GLY A 240 -2.77 -9.39 6.22
N ILE A 241 -1.73 -8.72 6.70
CA ILE A 241 -1.10 -7.57 6.04
C ILE A 241 -0.34 -8.00 4.78
N ASP A 242 -0.62 -7.36 3.65
CA ASP A 242 -0.07 -7.71 2.34
C ASP A 242 0.52 -6.49 1.59
N GLY A 243 0.93 -5.46 2.33
CA GLY A 243 1.47 -4.22 1.78
C GLY A 243 1.55 -3.14 2.85
N VAL A 244 1.79 -1.87 2.53
CA VAL A 244 2.02 -1.30 1.19
C VAL A 244 3.37 -0.60 1.16
N LYS A 245 3.60 0.36 2.07
CA LYS A 245 4.83 1.18 2.02
C LYS A 245 5.15 1.80 3.37
N THR A 246 6.45 1.82 3.71
CA THR A 246 6.99 2.61 4.83
C THR A 246 7.53 3.98 4.37
N GLY A 247 7.58 4.95 5.28
CA GLY A 247 8.27 6.23 5.06
C GLY A 247 8.97 6.72 6.32
N LEU A 248 10.18 7.26 6.20
CA LEU A 248 10.89 7.88 7.32
C LEU A 248 11.74 9.04 6.80
N THR A 249 11.60 10.20 7.42
CA THR A 249 12.57 11.31 7.39
C THR A 249 12.60 11.92 8.79
N SER A 250 13.61 12.75 9.08
CA SER A 250 13.70 13.47 10.35
C SER A 250 12.45 14.31 10.63
N ARG A 251 11.89 14.95 9.60
CA ARG A 251 10.72 15.85 9.70
C ARG A 251 9.37 15.14 9.66
N ALA A 252 9.24 14.06 8.90
CA ALA A 252 7.99 13.29 8.82
C ALA A 252 7.77 12.37 10.04
N GLY A 253 8.85 12.00 10.74
CA GLY A 253 8.86 10.85 11.62
C GLY A 253 8.54 9.54 10.86
N PRO A 254 8.37 8.42 11.57
CA PRO A 254 8.02 7.16 10.94
C PRO A 254 6.55 7.16 10.48
N CYS A 255 6.35 6.93 9.19
CA CYS A 255 5.05 6.76 8.55
C CYS A 255 4.91 5.34 7.98
N LEU A 256 3.67 4.87 7.84
CA LEU A 256 3.33 3.55 7.32
C LEU A 256 1.96 3.56 6.65
N VAL A 257 1.86 2.86 5.52
CA VAL A 257 0.58 2.44 4.95
C VAL A 257 0.59 0.92 4.84
N VAL A 258 -0.46 0.28 5.35
CA VAL A 258 -0.69 -1.15 5.16
C VAL A 258 -2.07 -1.42 4.58
N THR A 259 -2.15 -2.49 3.82
CA THR A 259 -3.41 -3.15 3.47
C THR A 259 -3.46 -4.48 4.16
N ALA A 260 -4.66 -4.93 4.52
CA ALA A 260 -4.87 -6.28 5.01
C ALA A 260 -6.21 -6.80 4.53
N ALA A 261 -6.23 -8.06 4.09
CA ALA A 261 -7.44 -8.73 3.63
C ALA A 261 -7.90 -9.78 4.63
N LYS A 262 -9.22 -10.03 4.63
CA LYS A 262 -9.83 -11.20 5.26
C LYS A 262 -10.64 -11.95 4.22
N GLN A 263 -11.05 -13.17 4.57
CA GLN A 263 -11.96 -13.95 3.74
C GLN A 263 -13.21 -13.11 3.41
N PRO A 264 -13.64 -13.10 2.13
CA PRO A 264 -14.83 -12.37 1.73
C PRO A 264 -16.05 -12.96 2.43
N ILE A 265 -17.07 -12.13 2.64
CA ILE A 265 -18.38 -12.61 3.09
C ILE A 265 -19.14 -13.05 1.84
N VAL A 266 -19.68 -14.26 1.87
CA VAL A 266 -20.55 -14.78 0.81
C VAL A 266 -21.93 -14.95 1.41
N SER A 267 -22.93 -14.33 0.80
CA SER A 267 -24.34 -14.42 1.20
C SER A 267 -25.17 -14.86 0.01
N GLU A 268 -26.07 -15.81 0.22
CA GLU A 268 -27.04 -16.24 -0.79
C GLU A 268 -28.23 -15.27 -0.77
N LEU A 269 -28.63 -14.80 -1.95
CA LEU A 269 -29.77 -13.92 -2.17
C LEU A 269 -31.03 -14.75 -2.40
N ALA A 270 -32.20 -14.13 -2.26
CA ALA A 270 -33.49 -14.80 -2.39
C ALA A 270 -33.74 -15.40 -3.79
N ASP A 271 -33.03 -14.92 -4.82
CA ASP A 271 -33.08 -15.41 -6.20
C ASP A 271 -32.06 -16.55 -6.46
N GLY A 272 -31.37 -17.04 -5.44
CA GLY A 272 -30.32 -18.07 -5.53
C GLY A 272 -28.95 -17.53 -5.97
N ASN A 273 -28.81 -16.24 -6.28
CA ASN A 273 -27.52 -15.65 -6.61
C ASN A 273 -26.66 -15.46 -5.35
N LYS A 274 -25.33 -15.51 -5.51
CA LYS A 274 -24.39 -15.24 -4.41
C LYS A 274 -23.88 -13.82 -4.45
N GLN A 275 -24.09 -13.07 -3.38
CA GLN A 275 -23.43 -11.78 -3.16
C GLN A 275 -22.10 -12.01 -2.46
N VAL A 276 -21.01 -11.56 -3.08
CA VAL A 276 -19.66 -11.57 -2.49
C VAL A 276 -19.32 -10.16 -2.02
N THR A 277 -19.04 -10.00 -0.74
CA THR A 277 -18.53 -8.76 -0.15
C THR A 277 -17.04 -8.93 0.18
N PRO A 278 -16.14 -8.33 -0.63
CA PRO A 278 -14.72 -8.33 -0.33
C PRO A 278 -14.43 -7.62 1.00
N ARG A 279 -13.38 -8.06 1.70
CA ARG A 279 -12.97 -7.50 2.99
C ARG A 279 -11.50 -7.12 2.94
N ARG A 280 -11.24 -5.83 2.84
CA ARG A 280 -9.88 -5.30 2.80
C ARG A 280 -9.83 -3.92 3.45
N LEU A 281 -8.98 -3.76 4.44
CA LEU A 281 -8.74 -2.47 5.08
C LEU A 281 -7.48 -1.81 4.54
N VAL A 282 -7.51 -0.49 4.44
CA VAL A 282 -6.34 0.38 4.29
C VAL A 282 -6.14 1.11 5.61
N VAL A 283 -4.92 1.04 6.16
CA VAL A 283 -4.52 1.76 7.36
C VAL A 283 -3.36 2.68 7.01
N VAL A 284 -3.55 3.98 7.20
CA VAL A 284 -2.50 4.99 7.05
C VAL A 284 -2.13 5.53 8.43
N VAL A 285 -0.83 5.56 8.70
CA VAL A 285 -0.22 6.10 9.93
C VAL A 285 0.84 7.12 9.53
N LEU A 286 0.67 8.37 9.96
CA LEU A 286 1.64 9.44 9.75
C LEU A 286 2.18 9.91 11.10
N GLY A 287 3.51 10.02 11.21
CA GLY A 287 4.23 10.52 12.39
C GLY A 287 4.00 9.69 13.65
N ALA A 288 4.58 8.50 13.72
CA ALA A 288 4.43 7.60 14.86
C ALA A 288 5.75 6.96 15.24
N SER A 289 6.20 7.10 16.50
CA SER A 289 7.47 6.53 16.97
C SER A 289 7.52 5.01 16.73
N ASP A 290 6.46 4.29 17.13
CA ASP A 290 6.19 2.91 16.72
C ASP A 290 5.05 2.83 15.70
N ARG A 291 5.37 3.14 14.44
CA ARG A 291 4.43 3.00 13.32
C ARG A 291 3.89 1.58 13.14
N PHE A 292 4.65 0.54 13.48
CA PHE A 292 4.26 -0.84 13.22
C PHE A 292 3.25 -1.32 14.26
N GLY A 293 3.51 -1.10 15.55
CA GLY A 293 2.54 -1.36 16.61
C GLY A 293 1.27 -0.52 16.42
N ALA A 294 1.42 0.78 16.12
CA ALA A 294 0.28 1.65 15.84
C ALA A 294 -0.61 1.13 14.69
N ALA A 295 -0.01 0.70 13.57
CA ALA A 295 -0.77 0.16 12.44
C ALA A 295 -1.49 -1.15 12.79
N ARG A 296 -0.86 -2.06 13.54
CA ARG A 296 -1.49 -3.30 13.99
C ARG A 296 -2.67 -3.05 14.93
N SER A 297 -2.50 -2.16 15.92
CA SER A 297 -3.60 -1.77 16.83
C SER A 297 -4.74 -1.05 16.11
N LEU A 298 -4.44 -0.24 15.09
CA LEU A 298 -5.45 0.40 14.24
C LEU A 298 -6.17 -0.61 13.34
N LEU A 299 -5.45 -1.59 12.81
CA LEU A 299 -6.01 -2.65 11.98
C LEU A 299 -7.00 -3.52 12.77
N LEU A 300 -6.63 -3.94 13.99
CA LEU A 300 -7.49 -4.72 14.87
C LEU A 300 -8.79 -3.98 15.21
N ARG A 301 -8.70 -2.69 15.61
CA ARG A 301 -9.88 -1.85 15.84
C ARG A 301 -10.69 -1.61 14.57
N GLY A 302 -10.02 -1.44 13.44
CA GLY A 302 -10.64 -1.35 12.12
C GLY A 302 -11.54 -2.54 11.85
N TRP A 303 -11.03 -3.76 12.03
CA TRP A 303 -11.83 -4.97 11.85
C TRP A 303 -13.01 -5.06 12.83
N GLN A 304 -12.81 -4.72 14.11
CA GLN A 304 -13.92 -4.71 15.09
C GLN A 304 -15.04 -3.74 14.68
N LYS A 305 -14.68 -2.56 14.18
CA LYS A 305 -15.64 -1.58 13.67
C LYS A 305 -16.29 -2.03 12.37
N PHE A 306 -15.53 -2.66 11.47
CA PHE A 306 -16.07 -3.26 10.24
C PHE A 306 -17.12 -4.32 10.58
N GLU A 307 -16.84 -5.26 11.50
CA GLU A 307 -17.80 -6.30 11.88
C GLU A 307 -19.07 -5.73 12.52
N THR A 308 -18.92 -4.68 13.32
CA THR A 308 -20.07 -3.99 13.94
C THR A 308 -20.93 -3.31 12.87
N TRP A 309 -20.29 -2.56 11.97
CA TRP A 309 -20.96 -1.91 10.85
C TRP A 309 -21.63 -2.93 9.92
N ASN A 310 -20.96 -4.05 9.63
CA ASN A 310 -21.47 -5.13 8.82
C ASN A 310 -22.72 -5.78 9.44
N ARG A 311 -22.69 -6.11 10.74
CA ARG A 311 -23.86 -6.64 11.47
C ARG A 311 -25.03 -5.67 11.54
N SER A 312 -24.77 -4.36 11.49
CA SER A 312 -25.80 -3.33 11.40
C SER A 312 -26.35 -3.09 9.99
N GLY A 313 -26.06 -4.00 9.03
CA GLY A 313 -26.54 -3.88 7.65
C GLY A 313 -25.75 -2.87 6.79
N ARG A 314 -24.52 -2.52 7.20
CA ARG A 314 -23.62 -1.60 6.48
C ARG A 314 -24.24 -0.23 6.16
N GLN A 315 -25.11 0.27 7.02
CA GLN A 315 -25.76 1.57 6.83
C GLN A 315 -24.72 2.71 6.77
N VAL A 316 -24.94 3.66 5.86
CA VAL A 316 -24.22 4.93 5.77
C VAL A 316 -25.26 6.03 6.00
N ARG A 317 -25.10 6.82 7.06
CA ARG A 317 -26.08 7.84 7.47
C ARG A 317 -25.68 9.23 6.98
N ASP A 318 -24.38 9.48 6.91
CA ASP A 318 -23.78 10.71 6.40
C ASP A 318 -22.72 10.38 5.36
N ARG A 319 -22.66 11.18 4.29
CA ARG A 319 -21.63 11.12 3.27
C ARG A 319 -20.22 11.31 3.84
N ALA A 320 -20.05 12.08 4.92
CA ALA A 320 -18.78 12.27 5.62
C ALA A 320 -18.21 10.96 6.20
N GLU A 321 -19.03 9.91 6.32
CA GLU A 321 -18.59 8.58 6.70
C GLU A 321 -17.84 7.84 5.59
N LEU A 322 -17.87 8.35 4.36
CA LEU A 322 -17.19 7.80 3.20
C LEU A 322 -15.99 8.66 2.81
N LEU A 323 -14.90 8.00 2.46
CA LEU A 323 -13.77 8.65 1.82
C LEU A 323 -14.12 8.93 0.36
N SER A 324 -14.56 10.16 0.06
CA SER A 324 -14.83 10.58 -1.32
C SER A 324 -13.58 10.45 -2.19
N MET A 325 -13.72 9.83 -3.35
CA MET A 325 -12.63 9.63 -4.33
C MET A 325 -12.65 10.66 -5.47
N SER A 326 -13.69 11.50 -5.55
CA SER A 326 -13.88 12.51 -6.60
C SER A 326 -13.37 13.89 -6.17
N LYS A 327 -13.16 14.76 -7.18
CA LYS A 327 -12.68 16.14 -7.04
C LYS A 327 -13.66 17.11 -6.37
N GLU A 328 -14.86 16.67 -5.97
CA GLU A 328 -15.96 17.53 -5.48
C GLU A 328 -15.56 18.67 -4.53
#